data_AF-A0A952J0X0-F1
#
_entry.id   AF-A0A952J0X0-F1
#
_cell.length_a   1.000
_cell.length_b   1.000
_cell.length_c   1.000
_cell.angle_alpha   90.00
_cell.angle_beta   90.00
_cell.angle_gamma   90.00
#
_symmetry.space_group_name_H-M   'P 1'
#
loop_
_entity.id
_entity.type
_entity.pdbx_description
1 polymer ?
#
loop_
_entity_poly.entity_id
_entity_poly.type
_entity_poly.pdbx_seq_one_letter_code
_entity_poly.pdbx_strand_id
1 'polypeptide(L)'
;MTKERILDLLKSHGSLSAHELANSLELSRQMVHAALRELTDSGLVQRVGRPPKTVYQLKTERVVSKTELPSEKEKFLRENFILISETGEIKEGAAGFQIWCSQRKLPFEKTVNEYITAQQKYKSYFNADGFIDGMEKLKTTKGYDTIHLNNLYYLDFYAIEWFGKTRLGTLLHYAKQGQSKLLMKLLVNETKAKVVQLCELLKADGVGFVPPTIRREVQLMKYLQTHYALKLPSIKLNKTSGIIPVPQKSLSKLEERITNAQQTFSVPETRSFNHVLLIDDAVGSGATVNEIAGKIKKKGIAEKVSALAITGSFKGFDVITDV
;
A
#
# COMPACT_ATOMS: atom_id res chain seq x y z
N MET A 1 29.88 5.18 33.89
CA MET A 1 29.11 4.40 34.89
C MET A 1 27.65 4.13 34.49
N THR A 2 26.72 5.10 34.49
CA THR A 2 25.29 4.81 34.18
C THR A 2 25.06 4.26 32.76
N LYS A 3 25.76 4.81 31.76
CA LYS A 3 25.63 4.38 30.35
C LYS A 3 26.13 2.96 30.11
N GLU A 4 27.28 2.60 30.67
CA GLU A 4 27.87 1.25 30.55
C GLU A 4 26.95 0.21 31.18
N ARG A 5 26.41 0.49 32.38
CA ARG A 5 25.45 -0.39 33.05
C ARG A 5 24.17 -0.60 32.24
N ILE A 6 23.67 0.44 31.56
CA ILE A 6 22.53 0.31 30.63
C ILE A 6 22.91 -0.58 29.44
N LEU A 7 24.07 -0.37 28.82
CA LEU A 7 24.53 -1.19 27.70
C LEU A 7 24.67 -2.67 28.09
N ASP A 8 25.21 -2.97 29.27
CA ASP A 8 25.37 -4.36 29.74
C ASP A 8 24.03 -5.03 30.07
N LEU A 9 23.06 -4.30 30.63
CA LEU A 9 21.70 -4.81 30.79
C LEU A 9 21.02 -5.08 29.45
N LEU A 10 21.20 -4.18 28.46
CA LEU A 10 20.66 -4.40 27.12
C LEU A 10 21.36 -5.55 26.38
N LYS A 11 22.66 -5.80 26.63
CA LYS A 11 23.37 -6.99 26.12
C LYS A 11 22.80 -8.29 26.68
N SER A 12 22.48 -8.31 27.97
CA SER A 12 22.02 -9.52 28.67
C SER A 12 20.54 -9.83 28.47
N HIS A 13 19.68 -8.80 28.41
CA HIS A 13 18.22 -8.95 28.36
C HIS A 13 17.62 -8.65 26.97
N GLY A 14 18.42 -8.16 26.03
CA GLY A 14 18.00 -7.85 24.66
C GLY A 14 17.27 -6.50 24.53
N SER A 15 16.08 -6.37 25.10
CA SER A 15 15.26 -5.15 25.03
C SER A 15 14.59 -4.83 26.35
N LEU A 16 14.72 -3.58 26.83
CA LEU A 16 14.15 -3.13 28.10
C LEU A 16 13.51 -1.73 27.96
N SER A 17 12.42 -1.49 28.68
CA SER A 17 11.81 -0.18 28.82
C SER A 17 12.62 0.73 29.76
N ALA A 18 12.39 2.04 29.68
CA ALA A 18 12.99 2.98 30.64
C ALA A 18 12.56 2.69 32.09
N HIS A 19 11.38 2.09 32.29
CA HIS A 19 10.93 1.70 33.63
C HIS A 19 11.70 0.48 34.16
N GLU A 20 11.88 -0.56 33.35
CA GLU A 20 12.65 -1.75 33.72
C GLU A 20 14.12 -1.39 33.97
N LEU A 21 14.71 -0.54 33.13
CA LEU A 21 16.07 -0.05 33.34
C LEU A 21 16.22 0.75 34.64
N ALA A 22 15.24 1.59 34.98
CA ALA A 22 15.24 2.34 36.23
C ALA A 22 15.13 1.41 37.46
N ASN A 23 14.26 0.39 37.38
CA ASN A 23 14.08 -0.56 38.46
C ASN A 23 15.31 -1.45 38.64
N SER A 24 15.87 -2.02 37.56
CA SER A 24 17.01 -2.94 37.61
C SER A 24 18.33 -2.26 37.98
N LEU A 25 18.45 -0.94 37.76
CA LEU A 25 19.64 -0.18 38.12
C LEU A 25 19.51 0.57 39.45
N GLU A 26 18.32 0.56 40.06
CA GLU A 26 17.96 1.37 41.23
C GLU A 26 18.25 2.87 41.02
N LEU A 27 17.93 3.38 39.81
CA LEU A 27 18.18 4.77 39.42
C LEU A 27 16.87 5.53 39.19
N SER A 28 16.93 6.86 39.32
CA SER A 28 15.79 7.70 38.96
C SER A 28 15.47 7.60 37.47
N ARG A 29 14.18 7.64 37.12
CA ARG A 29 13.74 7.63 35.71
C ARG A 29 14.35 8.79 34.90
N GLN A 30 14.56 9.94 35.53
CA GLN A 30 15.16 11.12 34.89
C GLN A 30 16.61 10.85 34.45
N MET A 31 17.42 10.22 35.32
CA MET A 31 18.79 9.84 34.99
C MET A 31 18.84 8.80 33.87
N VAL A 32 17.95 7.80 33.91
CA VAL A 32 17.84 6.79 32.85
C VAL A 32 17.43 7.43 31.52
N HIS A 33 16.47 8.36 31.51
CA HIS A 33 16.07 9.07 30.30
C HIS A 33 17.17 9.96 29.72
N ALA A 34 17.96 10.64 30.55
CA ALA A 34 19.11 11.42 30.10
C ALA A 34 20.17 10.52 29.45
N ALA A 35 20.54 9.42 30.13
CA ALA A 35 21.51 8.46 29.60
C ALA A 35 21.03 7.78 28.31
N LEU A 36 19.75 7.40 28.23
CA LEU A 36 19.16 6.80 27.03
C LEU A 36 19.09 7.79 25.86
N ARG A 37 18.83 9.08 26.12
CA ARG A 37 18.87 10.11 25.07
C ARG A 37 20.27 10.17 24.47
N GLU A 38 21.30 10.30 25.31
CA GLU A 38 22.68 10.36 24.87
C GLU A 38 23.14 9.09 24.14
N LEU A 39 22.74 7.90 24.62
CA LEU A 39 23.05 6.61 23.96
C LEU A 39 22.31 6.43 22.63
N THR A 40 21.13 7.04 22.48
CA THR A 40 20.38 7.05 21.22
C THR A 40 21.01 8.04 20.25
N ASP A 41 21.40 9.22 20.72
CA ASP A 41 22.07 10.26 19.92
C ASP A 41 23.46 9.79 19.46
N SER A 42 24.18 9.04 20.29
CA SER A 42 25.46 8.41 19.94
C SER A 42 25.31 7.16 19.07
N GLY A 43 24.08 6.73 18.76
CA GLY A 43 23.81 5.59 17.89
C GLY A 43 24.14 4.21 18.48
N LEU A 44 24.39 4.08 19.78
CA LEU A 44 24.68 2.79 20.42
C LEU A 44 23.41 2.01 20.78
N VAL A 45 22.32 2.74 21.01
CA VAL A 45 21.01 2.18 21.39
C VAL A 45 19.96 2.70 20.39
N GLN A 46 18.99 1.86 20.06
CA GLN A 46 17.83 2.23 19.27
C GLN A 46 16.54 2.11 20.08
N ARG A 47 15.61 3.03 19.82
CA ARG A 47 14.31 3.10 20.47
C ARG A 47 13.27 2.42 19.60
N VAL A 48 12.60 1.40 20.12
CA VAL A 48 11.59 0.60 19.42
C VAL A 48 10.22 0.78 20.08
N GLY A 49 9.17 0.84 19.27
CA GLY A 49 7.79 1.06 19.73
C GLY A 49 7.40 2.54 19.86
N ARG A 50 6.18 2.79 20.35
CA ARG A 50 5.60 4.13 20.53
C ARG A 50 5.24 4.36 21.99
N PRO A 51 5.40 5.60 22.52
CA PRO A 51 4.97 5.90 23.88
C PRO A 51 3.50 5.51 24.12
N PRO A 52 3.17 4.92 25.29
CA PRO A 52 4.05 4.65 26.43
C PRO A 52 4.81 3.31 26.34
N LYS A 53 4.55 2.47 25.34
CA LYS A 53 5.15 1.14 25.14
C LYS A 53 6.44 1.23 24.33
N THR A 54 7.42 1.96 24.87
CA THR A 54 8.72 2.14 24.24
C THR A 54 9.78 1.31 24.95
N VAL A 55 10.53 0.53 24.18
CA VAL A 55 11.67 -0.26 24.64
C VAL A 55 12.93 0.20 23.93
N TYR A 56 14.07 -0.05 24.57
CA TYR A 56 15.40 0.29 24.10
C TYR A 56 16.17 -1.01 23.91
N GLN A 57 16.95 -1.09 22.84
CA GLN A 57 17.81 -2.24 22.54
C GLN A 57 19.11 -1.78 21.89
N LEU A 58 20.15 -2.60 21.94
CA LEU A 58 21.41 -2.28 21.27
C LEU A 58 21.20 -2.13 19.77
N LYS A 59 21.89 -1.15 19.19
CA LYS A 59 21.92 -1.01 17.74
C LYS A 59 22.89 -2.05 17.19
N THR A 60 22.36 -3.12 16.61
CA THR A 60 23.19 -4.04 15.84
C THR A 60 23.65 -3.31 14.59
N GLU A 61 24.96 -3.10 14.44
CA GLU A 61 25.53 -2.66 13.17
C GLU A 61 25.29 -3.77 12.14
N ARG A 62 24.20 -3.69 11.39
CA ARG A 62 24.21 -4.30 10.07
C ARG A 62 25.20 -3.46 9.27
N VAL A 63 26.31 -4.08 8.88
CA VAL A 63 27.27 -3.55 7.92
C VAL A 63 26.50 -3.23 6.64
N VAL A 64 25.99 -2.01 6.56
CA VAL A 64 25.59 -1.43 5.29
C VAL A 64 26.92 -0.98 4.69
N SER A 65 27.57 -1.87 3.94
CA SER A 65 28.67 -1.43 3.09
C SER A 65 28.10 -0.31 2.22
N LYS A 66 28.57 0.92 2.41
CA LYS A 66 28.26 2.02 1.50
C LYS A 66 28.88 1.65 0.15
N THR A 67 28.15 0.89 -0.65
CA THR A 67 28.48 0.75 -2.05
C THR A 67 28.07 2.07 -2.68
N GLU A 68 29.03 2.90 -3.06
CA GLU A 68 28.79 4.16 -3.74
C GLU A 68 28.11 3.85 -5.08
N LEU A 69 26.79 4.05 -5.11
CA LEU A 69 25.99 3.89 -6.31
C LEU A 69 26.02 5.23 -7.08
N PRO A 70 26.07 5.22 -8.42
CA PRO A 70 25.89 6.44 -9.20
C PRO A 70 24.62 7.20 -8.80
N SER A 71 24.70 8.53 -8.73
CA SER A 71 23.62 9.43 -8.28
C SER A 71 22.28 9.17 -8.98
N GLU A 72 22.30 8.83 -10.28
CA GLU A 72 21.08 8.51 -11.04
C GLU A 72 20.38 7.24 -10.52
N LYS A 73 21.15 6.18 -10.21
CA LYS A 73 20.58 4.93 -9.68
C LYS A 73 20.08 5.13 -8.25
N GLU A 74 20.74 5.95 -7.46
CA GLU A 74 20.29 6.28 -6.11
C GLU A 74 18.96 7.03 -6.14
N LYS A 75 18.84 8.06 -6.99
CA LYS A 75 17.59 8.77 -7.22
C LYS A 75 16.49 7.83 -7.69
N PHE A 76 16.80 6.96 -8.66
CA PHE A 76 15.86 5.97 -9.17
C PHE A 76 15.32 5.07 -8.06
N LEU A 77 16.19 4.50 -7.23
CA LEU A 77 15.77 3.63 -6.13
C LEU A 77 14.93 4.40 -5.11
N ARG A 78 15.27 5.66 -4.82
CA ARG A 78 14.52 6.48 -3.87
C ARG A 78 13.08 6.69 -4.32
N GLU A 79 12.89 6.93 -5.61
CA GLU A 79 11.58 7.19 -6.22
C GLU A 79 10.77 5.90 -6.41
N ASN A 80 11.42 4.75 -6.66
CA ASN A 80 10.73 3.54 -7.12
C ASN A 80 10.73 2.39 -6.10
N PHE A 81 11.53 2.46 -5.04
CA PHE A 81 11.67 1.37 -4.07
C PHE A 81 11.48 1.83 -2.62
N ILE A 82 10.71 1.04 -1.87
CA ILE A 82 10.50 1.18 -0.44
C ILE A 82 10.48 -0.21 0.19
N LEU A 83 11.17 -0.36 1.31
CA LEU A 83 11.10 -1.54 2.15
C LEU A 83 10.48 -1.14 3.49
N ILE A 84 9.51 -1.93 3.95
CA ILE A 84 9.05 -1.87 5.34
C ILE A 84 9.68 -3.05 6.05
N SER A 85 10.53 -2.78 7.04
CA SER A 85 11.20 -3.82 7.81
C SER A 85 10.21 -4.62 8.65
N GLU A 86 10.64 -5.78 9.14
CA GLU A 86 9.90 -6.61 10.11
C GLU A 86 9.54 -5.83 11.39
N THR A 87 10.34 -4.81 11.73
CA THR A 87 10.11 -3.91 12.87
C THR A 87 9.19 -2.71 12.54
N GLY A 88 8.70 -2.62 11.30
CA GLY A 88 7.82 -1.54 10.85
C GLY A 88 8.54 -0.23 10.48
N GLU A 89 9.86 -0.26 10.29
CA GLU A 89 10.62 0.90 9.82
C GLU A 89 10.55 1.04 8.30
N ILE A 90 10.40 2.28 7.84
CA ILE A 90 10.45 2.61 6.42
C ILE A 90 11.91 2.81 6.01
N LYS A 91 12.40 2.03 5.05
CA LYS A 91 13.72 2.15 4.43
C LYS A 91 13.54 2.41 2.94
N GLU A 92 13.85 3.63 2.50
CA GLU A 92 13.74 4.03 1.09
C GLU A 92 15.09 3.94 0.37
N GLY A 93 15.05 3.90 -0.96
CA GLY A 93 16.23 4.03 -1.80
C GLY A 93 17.23 2.89 -1.66
N ALA A 94 18.51 3.22 -1.86
CA ALA A 94 19.61 2.26 -1.83
C ALA A 94 19.69 1.48 -0.50
N ALA A 95 19.46 2.15 0.63
CA ALA A 95 19.48 1.50 1.94
C ALA A 95 18.41 0.42 2.08
N GLY A 96 17.18 0.70 1.64
CA GLY A 96 16.10 -0.30 1.64
C GLY A 96 16.40 -1.45 0.68
N PHE A 97 16.87 -1.13 -0.53
CA PHE A 97 17.16 -2.14 -1.56
C PHE A 97 18.33 -3.06 -1.15
N GLN A 98 19.35 -2.51 -0.51
CA GLN A 98 20.48 -3.29 0.00
C GLN A 98 20.03 -4.30 1.05
N ILE A 99 19.17 -3.89 1.99
CA ILE A 99 18.59 -4.82 2.98
C ILE A 99 17.83 -5.95 2.27
N TRP A 100 17.02 -5.60 1.26
CA TRP A 100 16.26 -6.56 0.48
C TRP A 100 17.15 -7.58 -0.26
N CYS A 101 18.26 -7.11 -0.85
CA CYS A 101 19.27 -7.96 -1.50
C CYS A 101 19.98 -8.86 -0.48
N SER A 102 20.41 -8.31 0.66
CA SER A 102 21.11 -9.06 1.70
C SER A 102 20.24 -10.19 2.27
N GLN A 103 18.95 -9.94 2.50
CA GLN A 103 18.00 -10.96 2.96
C GLN A 103 17.87 -12.13 1.97
N ARG A 104 18.06 -11.87 0.68
CA ARG A 104 17.95 -12.85 -0.42
C ARG A 104 19.29 -13.38 -0.91
N LYS A 105 20.40 -12.97 -0.27
CA LYS A 105 21.78 -13.33 -0.68
C LYS A 105 22.07 -12.96 -2.14
N LEU A 106 21.62 -11.78 -2.58
CA LEU A 106 21.77 -11.29 -3.94
C LEU A 106 22.85 -10.21 -4.07
N PRO A 107 23.58 -10.16 -5.21
CA PRO A 107 24.58 -9.13 -5.47
C PRO A 107 23.94 -7.77 -5.74
N PHE A 108 24.15 -6.80 -4.85
CA PHE A 108 23.48 -5.49 -4.85
C PHE A 108 23.50 -4.77 -6.21
N GLU A 109 24.69 -4.49 -6.77
CA GLU A 109 24.80 -3.67 -7.99
C GLU A 109 24.17 -4.34 -9.22
N LYS A 110 24.39 -5.65 -9.39
CA LYS A 110 23.78 -6.43 -10.47
C LYS A 110 22.26 -6.40 -10.35
N THR A 111 21.74 -6.61 -9.14
CA THR A 111 20.29 -6.63 -8.88
C THR A 111 19.65 -5.25 -9.06
N VAL A 112 20.36 -4.16 -8.77
CA VAL A 112 19.88 -2.80 -9.09
C VAL A 112 19.72 -2.62 -10.60
N ASN A 113 20.68 -3.07 -11.41
CA ASN A 113 20.59 -2.96 -12.87
C ASN A 113 19.42 -3.79 -13.42
N GLU A 114 19.25 -5.01 -12.92
CA GLU A 114 18.10 -5.87 -13.28
C GLU A 114 16.78 -5.21 -12.89
N TYR A 115 16.70 -4.58 -11.72
CA TYR A 115 15.51 -3.87 -11.25
C TYR A 115 15.17 -2.67 -12.13
N ILE A 116 16.16 -1.89 -12.53
CA ILE A 116 15.98 -0.76 -13.47
C ILE A 116 15.44 -1.26 -14.81
N THR A 117 16.04 -2.32 -15.37
CA THR A 117 15.60 -2.92 -16.63
C THR A 117 14.17 -3.45 -16.53
N ALA A 118 13.83 -4.15 -15.45
CA ALA A 118 12.47 -4.62 -15.21
C ALA A 118 11.49 -3.43 -15.14
N GLN A 119 11.79 -2.39 -14.36
CA GLN A 119 10.93 -1.21 -14.28
C GLN A 119 10.77 -0.49 -15.62
N GLN A 120 11.82 -0.38 -16.44
CA GLN A 120 11.72 0.20 -17.79
C GLN A 120 10.79 -0.61 -18.69
N LYS A 121 10.84 -1.95 -18.62
CA LYS A 121 9.88 -2.83 -19.30
C LYS A 121 8.46 -2.54 -18.83
N TYR A 122 8.20 -2.43 -17.52
CA TYR A 122 6.84 -2.15 -17.04
C TYR A 122 6.36 -0.71 -17.34
N LYS A 123 7.27 0.26 -17.47
CA LYS A 123 6.94 1.62 -17.90
C LYS A 123 6.31 1.68 -19.29
N SER A 124 6.59 0.72 -20.17
CA SER A 124 5.96 0.63 -21.50
C SER A 124 4.45 0.40 -21.47
N TYR A 125 3.89 -0.06 -20.35
CA TYR A 125 2.44 -0.23 -20.18
C TYR A 125 1.72 1.05 -19.75
N PHE A 126 2.46 2.10 -19.39
CA PHE A 126 1.88 3.39 -19.04
C PHE A 126 1.59 4.17 -20.32
N ASN A 127 0.38 4.70 -20.41
CA ASN A 127 0.01 5.61 -21.49
C ASN A 127 0.69 6.99 -21.32
N ALA A 128 0.50 7.87 -22.29
CA ALA A 128 1.08 9.23 -22.29
C ALA A 128 0.68 10.06 -21.05
N ASP A 129 -0.49 9.79 -20.48
CA ASP A 129 -1.00 10.46 -19.27
C ASP A 129 -0.45 9.85 -17.96
N GLY A 130 0.29 8.74 -18.05
CA GLY A 130 0.89 8.03 -16.91
C GLY A 130 -0.08 7.11 -16.18
N PHE A 131 -1.00 6.47 -16.89
CA PHE A 131 -1.90 5.43 -16.38
C PHE A 131 -1.69 4.12 -17.13
N ILE A 132 -1.92 2.99 -16.46
CA ILE A 132 -1.94 1.68 -17.11
C ILE A 132 -3.37 1.37 -17.54
N ASP A 133 -3.57 0.95 -18.80
CA ASP A 133 -4.87 0.47 -19.27
C ASP A 133 -5.14 -0.96 -18.79
N GLY A 134 -6.18 -1.11 -17.96
CA GLY A 134 -6.63 -2.38 -17.41
C GLY A 134 -7.72 -3.08 -18.23
N MET A 135 -8.24 -2.46 -19.30
CA MET A 135 -9.36 -2.99 -20.08
C MET A 135 -9.03 -4.29 -20.79
N GLU A 136 -7.82 -4.41 -21.36
CA GLU A 136 -7.39 -5.65 -22.04
C GLU A 136 -7.43 -6.86 -21.11
N LYS A 137 -7.06 -6.66 -19.84
CA LYS A 137 -7.15 -7.71 -18.83
C LYS A 137 -8.58 -8.06 -18.47
N LEU A 138 -9.45 -7.06 -18.35
CA LEU A 138 -10.87 -7.30 -18.06
C LEU A 138 -11.53 -8.10 -19.18
N LYS A 139 -11.23 -7.79 -20.45
CA LYS A 139 -11.72 -8.49 -21.64
C LYS A 139 -11.23 -9.94 -21.74
N THR A 140 -9.99 -10.20 -21.35
CA THR A 140 -9.37 -11.53 -21.44
C THR A 140 -9.68 -12.43 -20.24
N THR A 141 -10.26 -11.88 -19.17
CA THR A 141 -10.64 -12.66 -17.98
C THR A 141 -11.87 -13.51 -18.29
N LYS A 142 -11.66 -14.81 -18.47
CA LYS A 142 -12.72 -15.81 -18.71
C LYS A 142 -13.72 -15.82 -17.55
N GLY A 143 -15.01 -15.65 -17.83
CA GLY A 143 -16.10 -15.70 -16.82
C GLY A 143 -16.97 -14.45 -16.75
N TYR A 144 -16.70 -13.42 -17.55
CA TYR A 144 -17.63 -12.29 -17.71
C TYR A 144 -18.48 -12.46 -18.97
N ASP A 145 -19.80 -12.52 -18.80
CA ASP A 145 -20.74 -12.50 -19.93
C ASP A 145 -20.91 -11.08 -20.51
N THR A 146 -20.65 -10.04 -19.72
CA THR A 146 -20.77 -8.64 -20.15
C THR A 146 -19.82 -7.73 -19.40
N ILE A 147 -19.12 -6.86 -20.14
CA ILE A 147 -18.29 -5.80 -19.58
C ILE A 147 -19.11 -4.52 -19.55
N HIS A 148 -19.35 -4.01 -18.35
CA HIS A 148 -20.13 -2.80 -18.12
C HIS A 148 -19.26 -1.55 -17.98
N LEU A 149 -17.95 -1.69 -17.74
CA LEU A 149 -17.02 -0.56 -17.66
C LEU A 149 -16.70 0.01 -19.05
N ASN A 150 -16.61 1.33 -19.14
CA ASN A 150 -16.09 2.03 -20.31
C ASN A 150 -14.56 2.01 -20.33
N ASN A 151 -13.94 2.33 -19.20
CA ASN A 151 -12.49 2.31 -19.04
C ASN A 151 -12.10 1.76 -17.66
N LEU A 152 -10.92 1.18 -17.57
CA LEU A 152 -10.30 0.72 -16.33
C LEU A 152 -8.83 1.15 -16.34
N TYR A 153 -8.43 1.90 -15.33
CA TYR A 153 -7.06 2.40 -15.19
C TYR A 153 -6.41 1.97 -13.89
N TYR A 154 -5.09 1.83 -13.90
CA TYR A 154 -4.27 1.65 -12.70
C TYR A 154 -3.22 2.75 -12.59
N LEU A 155 -2.92 3.18 -11.36
CA LEU A 155 -1.80 4.11 -11.11
C LEU A 155 -0.44 3.41 -11.11
N ASP A 156 -0.40 2.13 -10.73
CA ASP A 156 0.79 1.30 -10.75
C ASP A 156 0.42 -0.19 -10.79
N PHE A 157 1.40 -1.05 -11.04
CA PHE A 157 1.26 -2.47 -10.79
C PHE A 157 1.34 -2.78 -9.30
N TYR A 158 0.63 -3.80 -8.84
CA TYR A 158 0.74 -4.25 -7.45
C TYR A 158 2.12 -4.86 -7.15
N ALA A 159 2.66 -5.61 -8.11
CA ALA A 159 3.95 -6.28 -8.03
C ALA A 159 4.54 -6.47 -9.43
N ILE A 160 5.86 -6.56 -9.51
CA ILE A 160 6.62 -6.77 -10.75
C ILE A 160 7.59 -7.95 -10.59
N GLU A 161 7.42 -8.96 -11.45
CA GLU A 161 8.28 -10.15 -11.57
C GLU A 161 8.68 -10.74 -10.21
N TRP A 162 9.96 -11.05 -10.04
CA TRP A 162 10.52 -11.63 -8.82
C TRP A 162 10.97 -10.57 -7.79
N PHE A 163 10.89 -9.27 -8.15
CA PHE A 163 11.17 -8.16 -7.22
C PHE A 163 10.04 -7.92 -6.22
N GLY A 164 8.85 -8.47 -6.50
CA GLY A 164 7.71 -8.40 -5.60
C GLY A 164 6.96 -7.08 -5.73
N LYS A 165 6.40 -6.60 -4.61
CA LYS A 165 5.48 -5.45 -4.58
C LYS A 165 6.21 -4.17 -5.01
N THR A 166 5.57 -3.33 -5.84
CA THR A 166 6.14 -2.03 -6.22
C THR A 166 6.14 -1.07 -5.02
N ARG A 167 6.68 0.15 -5.17
CA ARG A 167 6.56 1.18 -4.13
C ARG A 167 5.10 1.44 -3.76
N LEU A 168 4.25 1.67 -4.76
CA LEU A 168 2.83 1.94 -4.51
C LEU A 168 2.09 0.71 -3.99
N GLY A 169 2.43 -0.48 -4.51
CA GLY A 169 1.93 -1.76 -4.01
C GLY A 169 2.28 -2.02 -2.55
N THR A 170 3.50 -1.68 -2.14
CA THR A 170 3.97 -1.81 -0.76
C THR A 170 3.27 -0.82 0.17
N LEU A 171 3.22 0.46 -0.20
CA LEU A 171 2.49 1.48 0.55
C LEU A 171 1.03 1.08 0.74
N LEU A 172 0.37 0.65 -0.34
CA LEU A 172 -1.03 0.22 -0.30
C LEU A 172 -1.23 -0.99 0.60
N HIS A 173 -0.38 -2.01 0.47
CA HIS A 173 -0.46 -3.25 1.24
C HIS A 173 -0.42 -2.96 2.74
N TYR A 174 0.58 -2.22 3.20
CA TYR A 174 0.76 -1.91 4.61
C TYR A 174 -0.17 -0.82 5.13
N ALA A 175 -0.59 0.14 4.30
CA ALA A 175 -1.65 1.08 4.67
C ALA A 175 -2.97 0.33 4.92
N LYS A 176 -3.28 -0.67 4.10
CA LYS A 176 -4.51 -1.47 4.21
C LYS A 176 -4.48 -2.49 5.34
N GLN A 177 -3.36 -3.22 5.52
CA GLN A 177 -3.23 -4.24 6.56
C GLN A 177 -2.94 -3.63 7.94
N GLY A 178 -1.93 -2.76 8.02
CA GLY A 178 -1.46 -2.16 9.27
C GLY A 178 -2.26 -0.95 9.73
N GLN A 179 -3.27 -0.51 8.96
CA GLN A 179 -4.13 0.64 9.28
C GLN A 179 -3.33 1.93 9.60
N SER A 180 -2.12 2.04 9.03
CA SER A 180 -1.18 3.11 9.34
C SER A 180 -1.55 4.41 8.64
N LYS A 181 -2.06 5.39 9.40
CA LYS A 181 -2.38 6.74 8.88
C LYS A 181 -1.17 7.43 8.22
N LEU A 182 0.05 7.13 8.68
CA LEU A 182 1.29 7.64 8.06
C LEU A 182 1.41 7.14 6.62
N LEU A 183 1.26 5.83 6.41
CA LEU A 183 1.33 5.23 5.08
C LEU A 183 0.15 5.65 4.20
N MET A 184 -1.05 5.80 4.78
CA MET A 184 -2.20 6.36 4.06
C MET A 184 -1.96 7.80 3.60
N LYS A 185 -1.30 8.64 4.42
CA LYS A 185 -0.93 10.01 4.05
C LYS A 185 0.09 10.02 2.93
N LEU A 186 1.13 9.19 3.01
CA LEU A 186 2.11 9.03 1.91
C LEU A 186 1.43 8.60 0.63
N LEU A 187 0.55 7.60 0.71
CA LEU A 187 -0.23 7.11 -0.43
C LEU A 187 -1.04 8.24 -1.07
N VAL A 188 -1.75 9.04 -0.27
CA VAL A 188 -2.52 10.20 -0.78
C VAL A 188 -1.61 11.22 -1.45
N ASN A 189 -0.48 11.56 -0.84
CA ASN A 189 0.45 12.54 -1.38
C ASN A 189 1.00 12.10 -2.75
N GLU A 190 1.27 10.82 -2.94
CA GLU A 190 1.80 10.28 -4.20
C GLU A 190 0.74 10.14 -5.31
N THR A 191 -0.54 9.98 -4.95
CA THR A 191 -1.58 9.58 -5.92
C THR A 191 -2.63 10.64 -6.20
N LYS A 192 -2.83 11.61 -5.30
CA LYS A 192 -3.93 12.58 -5.40
C LYS A 192 -3.93 13.36 -6.71
N ALA A 193 -2.77 13.86 -7.14
CA ALA A 193 -2.64 14.62 -8.39
C ALA A 193 -3.08 13.80 -9.60
N LYS A 194 -2.69 12.51 -9.67
CA LYS A 194 -3.09 11.59 -10.74
C LYS A 194 -4.58 11.27 -10.71
N VAL A 195 -5.17 11.09 -9.53
CA VAL A 195 -6.62 10.86 -9.39
C VAL A 195 -7.41 12.08 -9.91
N VAL A 196 -6.97 13.29 -9.56
CA VAL A 196 -7.60 14.53 -10.05
C VAL A 196 -7.43 14.66 -11.56
N GLN A 197 -6.22 14.46 -12.08
CA GLN A 197 -5.93 14.47 -13.52
C GLN A 197 -6.85 13.51 -14.29
N LEU A 198 -7.08 12.30 -13.78
CA LEU A 198 -7.95 11.32 -14.45
C LEU A 198 -9.42 11.75 -14.42
N CYS A 199 -9.89 12.36 -13.34
CA CYS A 199 -11.25 12.90 -13.27
C CYS A 199 -11.49 13.93 -14.38
N GLU A 200 -10.51 14.81 -14.61
CA GLU A 200 -10.55 15.85 -15.63
C GLU A 200 -10.46 15.25 -17.05
N LEU A 201 -9.50 14.36 -17.28
CA LEU A 201 -9.29 13.69 -18.57
C LEU A 201 -10.55 12.94 -19.03
N LEU A 202 -11.20 12.25 -18.11
CA LEU A 202 -12.42 11.50 -18.36
C LEU A 202 -13.69 12.36 -18.35
N LYS A 203 -13.59 13.63 -17.95
CA LYS A 203 -14.72 14.52 -17.70
C LYS A 203 -15.76 13.88 -16.77
N ALA A 204 -15.28 13.23 -15.70
CA ALA A 204 -16.14 12.60 -14.71
C ALA A 204 -16.92 13.69 -13.95
N ASP A 205 -18.24 13.51 -13.85
CA ASP A 205 -19.14 14.39 -13.11
C ASP A 205 -19.68 13.75 -11.83
N GLY A 206 -19.33 12.48 -11.55
CA GLY A 206 -19.56 11.81 -10.28
C GLY A 206 -18.42 10.87 -9.88
N VAL A 207 -18.24 10.65 -8.57
CA VAL A 207 -17.19 9.75 -8.04
C VAL A 207 -17.70 8.77 -6.99
N GLY A 208 -17.45 7.47 -7.18
CA GLY A 208 -17.82 6.41 -6.24
C GLY A 208 -16.60 5.75 -5.63
N PHE A 209 -16.48 5.72 -4.30
CA PHE A 209 -15.41 4.95 -3.62
C PHE A 209 -15.93 3.55 -3.29
N VAL A 210 -15.27 2.53 -3.81
CA VAL A 210 -15.70 1.13 -3.64
C VAL A 210 -15.61 0.76 -2.15
N PRO A 211 -16.71 0.27 -1.54
CA PRO A 211 -16.71 0.03 -0.11
C PRO A 211 -15.89 -1.21 0.25
N PRO A 212 -15.20 -1.20 1.41
CA PRO A 212 -14.32 -2.27 1.83
C PRO A 212 -15.10 -3.56 2.16
N THR A 213 -14.48 -4.71 1.90
CA THR A 213 -15.10 -6.02 2.16
C THR A 213 -15.02 -6.46 3.63
N ILE A 214 -14.09 -5.92 4.42
CA ILE A 214 -13.83 -6.36 5.80
C ILE A 214 -13.96 -5.16 6.73
N ARG A 215 -14.65 -5.34 7.86
CA ARG A 215 -14.79 -4.33 8.92
C ARG A 215 -13.41 -4.10 9.58
N ARG A 216 -12.99 -2.84 9.65
CA ARG A 216 -11.73 -2.35 10.23
C ARG A 216 -12.01 -1.00 10.91
N GLU A 217 -11.22 -0.65 11.91
CA GLU A 217 -11.32 0.64 12.63
C GLU A 217 -10.99 1.82 11.71
N VAL A 218 -9.92 1.70 10.92
CA VAL A 218 -9.54 2.69 9.92
C VAL A 218 -9.72 2.10 8.52
N GLN A 219 -10.74 2.56 7.82
CA GLN A 219 -11.03 2.15 6.44
C GLN A 219 -10.24 3.00 5.45
N LEU A 220 -9.31 2.38 4.72
CA LEU A 220 -8.48 3.04 3.70
C LEU A 220 -9.34 3.83 2.69
N MET A 221 -10.43 3.25 2.18
CA MET A 221 -11.31 3.92 1.21
C MET A 221 -11.96 5.18 1.75
N LYS A 222 -12.34 5.19 3.04
CA LYS A 222 -12.86 6.39 3.68
C LYS A 222 -11.76 7.44 3.87
N TYR A 223 -10.55 7.01 4.18
CA TYR A 223 -9.39 7.88 4.27
C TYR A 223 -9.07 8.53 2.92
N LEU A 224 -9.03 7.75 1.83
CA LEU A 224 -8.82 8.30 0.48
C LEU A 224 -9.94 9.27 0.08
N GLN A 225 -11.21 8.91 0.32
CA GLN A 225 -12.34 9.80 0.04
C GLN A 225 -12.19 11.17 0.72
N THR A 226 -11.83 11.18 1.99
CA THR A 226 -11.72 12.41 2.79
C THR A 226 -10.47 13.24 2.44
N HIS A 227 -9.36 12.61 2.08
CA HIS A 227 -8.08 13.32 1.86
C HIS A 227 -7.81 13.65 0.38
N TYR A 228 -8.38 12.88 -0.56
CA TYR A 228 -8.44 13.34 -1.95
C TYR A 228 -9.31 14.58 -2.07
N ALA A 229 -10.40 14.67 -1.31
CA ALA A 229 -11.27 15.85 -1.27
C ALA A 229 -11.62 16.35 -2.68
N LEU A 230 -12.05 15.40 -3.54
CA LEU A 230 -12.39 15.69 -4.93
C LEU A 230 -13.61 16.62 -4.97
N LYS A 231 -13.57 17.63 -5.85
CA LYS A 231 -14.66 18.58 -6.07
C LYS A 231 -15.78 18.00 -6.94
N LEU A 232 -16.08 16.71 -6.77
CA LEU A 232 -17.11 15.99 -7.50
C LEU A 232 -18.14 15.42 -6.52
N PRO A 233 -19.43 15.39 -6.88
CA PRO A 233 -20.43 14.74 -6.06
C PRO A 233 -20.09 13.25 -5.89
N SER A 234 -20.09 12.80 -4.63
CA SER A 234 -19.82 11.40 -4.33
C SER A 234 -21.08 10.55 -4.44
N ILE A 235 -20.98 9.42 -5.12
CA ILE A 235 -22.03 8.40 -5.21
C ILE A 235 -21.85 7.43 -4.05
N LYS A 236 -22.95 7.22 -3.32
CA LYS A 236 -22.96 6.28 -2.19
C LYS A 236 -23.03 4.86 -2.72
N LEU A 237 -22.06 4.04 -2.34
CA LEU A 237 -22.01 2.61 -2.62
C LEU A 237 -22.14 1.86 -1.29
N ASN A 238 -23.16 1.03 -1.18
CA ASN A 238 -23.39 0.21 0.01
C ASN A 238 -23.00 -1.23 -0.28
N LYS A 239 -22.32 -1.86 0.69
CA LYS A 239 -22.06 -3.30 0.68
C LYS A 239 -23.00 -3.98 1.67
N THR A 240 -24.02 -4.67 1.19
CA THR A 240 -24.93 -5.50 1.98
C THR A 240 -24.32 -6.87 2.18
N SER A 241 -23.61 -7.09 3.29
CA SER A 241 -23.13 -8.42 3.68
C SER A 241 -24.29 -9.29 4.18
N GLY A 242 -24.31 -10.57 3.81
CA GLY A 242 -25.09 -11.57 4.55
C GLY A 242 -24.66 -11.66 6.01
N ILE A 243 -25.39 -12.44 6.82
CA ILE A 243 -25.20 -12.58 8.28
C ILE A 243 -23.73 -12.91 8.65
N ILE A 244 -23.02 -13.64 7.78
CA ILE A 244 -21.59 -13.94 7.91
C ILE A 244 -20.81 -13.26 6.77
N PRO A 245 -19.91 -12.31 7.06
CA PRO A 245 -19.12 -11.64 6.03
C PRO A 245 -18.02 -12.56 5.48
N VAL A 246 -18.20 -13.10 4.28
CA VAL A 246 -17.16 -13.87 3.57
C VAL A 246 -16.19 -12.91 2.86
N PRO A 247 -14.87 -12.94 3.17
CA PRO A 247 -13.89 -12.13 2.46
C PRO A 247 -13.79 -12.53 0.99
N GLN A 248 -14.02 -11.61 0.06
CA GLN A 248 -13.92 -11.87 -1.39
C GLN A 248 -12.53 -12.38 -1.83
N LYS A 249 -11.49 -12.17 -1.02
CA LYS A 249 -10.12 -12.66 -1.27
C LYS A 249 -9.91 -14.12 -0.85
N SER A 250 -10.77 -14.70 -0.01
CA SER A 250 -10.70 -16.13 0.34
C SER A 250 -11.39 -17.02 -0.70
N LEU A 251 -12.15 -16.43 -1.64
CA LEU A 251 -12.74 -17.13 -2.78
C LEU A 251 -11.65 -17.35 -3.84
N SER A 252 -11.36 -18.60 -4.16
CA SER A 252 -10.33 -18.98 -5.12
C SER A 252 -10.85 -18.95 -6.56
N LYS A 253 -12.15 -19.20 -6.78
CA LYS A 253 -12.77 -19.23 -8.11
C LYS A 253 -13.33 -17.87 -8.52
N LEU A 254 -13.21 -17.53 -9.80
CA LEU A 254 -13.73 -16.26 -10.33
C LEU A 254 -15.25 -16.20 -10.28
N GLU A 255 -15.94 -17.29 -10.62
CA GLU A 255 -17.41 -17.41 -10.58
C GLU A 255 -17.95 -17.06 -9.19
N GLU A 256 -17.35 -17.61 -8.14
CA GLU A 256 -17.70 -17.29 -6.74
C GLU A 256 -17.51 -15.80 -6.42
N ARG A 257 -16.45 -15.18 -6.96
CA ARG A 257 -16.20 -13.74 -6.79
C ARG A 257 -17.23 -12.88 -7.53
N ILE A 258 -17.73 -13.34 -8.68
CA ILE A 258 -18.77 -12.68 -9.47
C ILE A 258 -20.12 -12.79 -8.75
N THR A 259 -20.55 -13.99 -8.34
CA THR A 259 -21.79 -14.20 -7.58
C THR A 259 -21.80 -13.40 -6.28
N ASN A 260 -20.68 -13.35 -5.56
CA ASN A 260 -20.55 -12.51 -4.37
C ASN A 260 -20.72 -11.02 -4.69
N ALA A 261 -20.10 -10.49 -5.74
CA ALA A 261 -20.26 -9.09 -6.13
C ALA A 261 -21.70 -8.76 -6.59
N GLN A 262 -22.37 -9.68 -7.28
CA GLN A 262 -23.76 -9.53 -7.70
C GLN A 262 -24.72 -9.39 -6.52
N GLN A 263 -24.51 -10.14 -5.43
CA GLN A 263 -25.42 -10.14 -4.28
C GLN A 263 -25.09 -9.08 -3.22
N THR A 264 -23.84 -8.59 -3.17
CA THR A 264 -23.38 -7.83 -2.00
C THR A 264 -23.35 -6.30 -2.20
N PHE A 265 -23.49 -5.77 -3.41
CA PHE A 265 -23.43 -4.30 -3.63
C PHE A 265 -24.79 -3.69 -3.97
N SER A 266 -25.13 -2.57 -3.34
CA SER A 266 -26.29 -1.74 -3.70
C SER A 266 -25.88 -0.30 -3.91
N VAL A 267 -26.55 0.34 -4.88
CA VAL A 267 -26.34 1.75 -5.23
C VAL A 267 -27.67 2.47 -4.97
N PRO A 268 -27.87 3.08 -3.78
CA PRO A 268 -29.09 3.82 -3.44
C PRO A 268 -29.12 5.26 -3.98
N GLU A 269 -28.37 5.54 -5.05
CA GLU A 269 -28.29 6.87 -5.65
C GLU A 269 -29.50 7.12 -6.57
N THR A 270 -30.01 8.35 -6.53
CA THR A 270 -31.16 8.79 -7.34
C THR A 270 -30.79 9.88 -8.34
N ARG A 271 -29.64 10.52 -8.18
CA ARG A 271 -29.13 11.51 -9.16
C ARG A 271 -28.63 10.79 -10.41
N SER A 272 -28.75 11.49 -11.55
CA SER A 272 -28.18 11.06 -12.82
C SER A 272 -26.89 11.80 -13.12
N PHE A 273 -25.95 11.11 -13.76
CA PHE A 273 -24.60 11.56 -14.09
C PHE A 273 -24.30 11.19 -15.55
N ASN A 274 -23.47 11.98 -16.23
CA ASN A 274 -22.99 11.58 -17.56
C ASN A 274 -21.87 10.54 -17.42
N HIS A 275 -20.94 10.75 -16.48
CA HIS A 275 -19.78 9.89 -16.31
C HIS A 275 -19.34 9.76 -14.84
N VAL A 276 -19.46 8.53 -14.34
CA VAL A 276 -19.00 8.18 -13.00
C VAL A 276 -17.62 7.53 -13.03
N LEU A 277 -16.70 8.02 -12.20
CA LEU A 277 -15.44 7.36 -11.89
C LEU A 277 -15.54 6.56 -10.59
N LEU A 278 -15.33 5.25 -10.66
CA LEU A 278 -15.19 4.38 -9.49
C LEU A 278 -13.73 4.33 -9.04
N ILE A 279 -13.47 4.48 -7.74
CA ILE A 279 -12.12 4.39 -7.16
C ILE A 279 -12.07 3.18 -6.23
N ASP A 280 -11.16 2.26 -6.53
CA ASP A 280 -10.87 1.07 -5.72
C ASP A 280 -9.40 1.04 -5.27
N ASP A 281 -9.10 0.23 -4.26
CA ASP A 281 -7.73 0.11 -3.75
C ASP A 281 -6.85 -0.76 -4.66
N ALA A 282 -7.28 -1.98 -4.97
CA ALA A 282 -6.54 -2.87 -5.85
C ALA A 282 -7.47 -3.71 -6.71
N VAL A 283 -7.20 -3.75 -8.01
CA VAL A 283 -8.00 -4.54 -8.97
C VAL A 283 -7.21 -5.75 -9.46
N GLY A 284 -7.77 -6.93 -9.15
CA GLY A 284 -7.34 -8.22 -9.69
C GLY A 284 -8.05 -8.53 -11.00
N SER A 285 -9.16 -9.26 -10.91
CA SER A 285 -9.99 -9.63 -12.06
C SER A 285 -10.92 -8.52 -12.55
N GLY A 286 -11.13 -7.46 -11.76
CA GLY A 286 -12.09 -6.39 -12.07
C GLY A 286 -13.56 -6.70 -11.77
N ALA A 287 -13.87 -7.84 -11.16
CA ALA A 287 -15.27 -8.29 -10.98
C ALA A 287 -16.10 -7.28 -10.19
N THR A 288 -15.55 -6.82 -9.07
CA THR A 288 -16.21 -5.88 -8.17
C THR A 288 -16.60 -4.58 -8.88
N VAL A 289 -15.65 -3.96 -9.58
CA VAL A 289 -15.88 -2.68 -10.28
C VAL A 289 -16.79 -2.85 -11.49
N ASN A 290 -16.70 -3.98 -12.21
CA ASN A 290 -17.58 -4.29 -13.33
C ASN A 290 -19.04 -4.49 -12.90
N GLU A 291 -19.26 -5.20 -11.79
CA GLU A 291 -20.60 -5.43 -11.24
C GLU A 291 -21.24 -4.14 -10.71
N ILE A 292 -20.45 -3.28 -10.04
CA ILE A 292 -20.93 -1.97 -9.61
C ILE A 292 -21.29 -1.11 -10.83
N ALA A 293 -20.47 -1.11 -11.88
CA ALA A 293 -20.75 -0.40 -13.12
C ALA A 293 -22.03 -0.90 -13.79
N GLY A 294 -22.26 -2.21 -13.84
CA GLY A 294 -23.49 -2.81 -14.34
C GLY A 294 -24.73 -2.33 -13.59
N LYS A 295 -24.65 -2.26 -12.26
CA LYS A 295 -25.76 -1.75 -11.41
C LYS A 295 -26.03 -0.27 -11.62
N ILE A 296 -24.98 0.54 -11.78
CA ILE A 296 -25.12 1.98 -12.06
C ILE A 296 -25.82 2.18 -13.41
N LYS A 297 -25.36 1.50 -14.46
CA LYS A 297 -25.93 1.61 -15.81
C LYS A 297 -27.36 1.08 -15.89
N LYS A 298 -27.64 -0.09 -15.32
CA LYS A 298 -28.98 -0.70 -15.31
C LYS A 298 -30.03 0.18 -14.62
N LYS A 299 -29.61 1.00 -13.65
CA LYS A 299 -30.49 1.96 -12.95
C LYS A 299 -30.60 3.33 -13.64
N GLY A 300 -29.88 3.56 -14.74
CA GLY A 300 -29.83 4.86 -15.39
C GLY A 300 -29.15 5.95 -14.55
N ILE A 301 -28.33 5.58 -13.56
CA ILE A 301 -27.60 6.54 -12.72
C ILE A 301 -26.46 7.19 -13.51
N ALA A 302 -25.84 6.46 -14.44
CA ALA A 302 -24.85 7.04 -15.33
C ALA A 302 -24.81 6.38 -16.71
N GLU A 303 -24.55 7.19 -17.74
CA GLU A 303 -24.34 6.71 -19.10
C GLU A 303 -22.98 6.01 -19.24
N LYS A 304 -21.93 6.64 -18.70
CA LYS A 304 -20.56 6.12 -18.69
C LYS A 304 -20.11 5.80 -17.28
N VAL A 305 -19.40 4.69 -17.13
CA VAL A 305 -18.76 4.31 -15.86
C VAL A 305 -17.34 3.85 -16.16
N SER A 306 -16.36 4.56 -15.61
CA SER A 306 -14.95 4.15 -15.63
C SER A 306 -14.49 3.80 -14.22
N ALA A 307 -13.38 3.08 -14.12
CA ALA A 307 -12.79 2.72 -12.84
C ALA A 307 -11.30 3.05 -12.79
N LEU A 308 -10.83 3.43 -11.60
CA LEU A 308 -9.44 3.63 -11.25
C LEU A 308 -9.10 2.76 -10.03
N ALA A 309 -8.03 1.98 -10.13
CA ALA A 309 -7.42 1.35 -8.96
C ALA A 309 -6.08 1.99 -8.63
N ILE A 310 -5.75 2.09 -7.34
CA ILE A 310 -4.40 2.50 -6.93
C ILE A 310 -3.37 1.53 -7.50
N THR A 311 -3.64 0.21 -7.41
CA THR A 311 -2.80 -0.80 -8.05
C THR A 311 -3.60 -1.82 -8.84
N GLY A 312 -3.03 -2.29 -9.95
CA GLY A 312 -3.57 -3.39 -10.75
C GLY A 312 -2.63 -4.59 -10.79
N SER A 313 -3.16 -5.79 -10.99
CA SER A 313 -2.28 -6.96 -11.22
C SER A 313 -1.93 -7.11 -12.70
N PHE A 314 -0.67 -7.40 -13.00
CA PHE A 314 -0.19 -7.64 -14.38
C PHE A 314 -0.62 -9.03 -14.89
N LYS A 315 -0.36 -10.07 -14.10
CA LYS A 315 -0.87 -11.44 -14.23
C LYS A 315 -1.86 -11.66 -13.07
N GLY A 316 -3.02 -12.27 -13.29
CA GLY A 316 -4.06 -12.44 -12.25
C GLY A 316 -3.42 -12.93 -10.95
N PHE A 317 -3.83 -12.37 -9.79
CA PHE A 317 -3.23 -12.59 -8.46
C PHE A 317 -2.39 -13.87 -8.37
N ASP A 318 -1.11 -13.80 -8.74
CA ASP A 318 -0.16 -14.75 -8.24
C ASP A 318 -0.13 -14.46 -6.75
N VAL A 319 -0.60 -15.44 -5.98
CA VAL A 319 -0.35 -15.47 -4.55
C VAL A 319 1.16 -15.51 -4.45
N ILE A 320 1.78 -14.33 -4.34
CA ILE A 320 3.16 -14.22 -3.89
C ILE A 320 3.08 -14.75 -2.47
N THR A 321 3.36 -16.05 -2.32
CA THR A 321 3.77 -16.63 -1.05
C THR A 321 5.03 -15.87 -0.68
N ASP A 322 4.85 -14.83 0.13
CA ASP A 322 5.93 -14.28 0.93
C ASP A 322 6.41 -15.48 1.79
N VAL A 323 7.56 -16.05 1.42
CA VAL A 323 8.39 -16.89 2.30
C VAL A 323 9.32 -15.96 3.05
#